data_AF-A0A9P2TCX1-F1
#
_entry.id   AF-A0A9P2TCX1-F1
#
_cell.length_a   1.000
_cell.length_b   1.000
_cell.length_c   1.000
_cell.angle_alpha   90.00
_cell.angle_beta   90.00
_cell.angle_gamma   90.00
#
_symmetry.space_group_name_H-M   'P 1'
#
loop_
_entity.id
_entity.type
_entity.pdbx_description
1 polymer ?
#
loop_
_entity_poly.entity_id
_entity_poly.type
_entity_poly.pdbx_seq_one_letter_code
_entity_poly.pdbx_strand_id
1 'polypeptide(L)'
;MGYVARFTHAVTKDDVGQRVTVRFRLPDGRFRDIVGVLESWHDDVLVLRRRDGSLAHVTAAEIVASKVVPPQPPRRSGAPGSA
;
A
#
# COMPACT_ATOMS: atom_id res chain seq x y z
N MET A 1 -10.80 -14.85 7.63
CA MET A 1 -9.87 -14.10 8.49
C MET A 1 -9.88 -12.64 8.07
N GLY A 2 -10.82 -11.87 8.59
CA GLY A 2 -10.88 -10.43 8.31
C GLY A 2 -9.68 -9.76 8.95
N TYR A 3 -8.80 -9.16 8.15
CA TYR A 3 -7.76 -8.29 8.67
C TYR A 3 -8.45 -7.12 9.36
N VAL A 4 -8.50 -7.12 10.69
CA VAL A 4 -8.82 -5.92 11.46
C VAL A 4 -7.60 -5.01 11.29
N ALA A 5 -7.63 -4.16 10.26
CA ALA A 5 -6.54 -3.26 9.98
C ALA A 5 -6.51 -2.20 11.09
N ARG A 6 -5.60 -2.39 12.06
CA ARG A 6 -5.22 -1.32 12.98
C ARG A 6 -4.73 -0.15 12.12
N PHE A 7 -5.35 1.02 12.31
CA PHE A 7 -5.01 2.25 11.63
C PHE A 7 -3.65 2.74 12.15
N THR A 8 -2.58 2.41 11.44
CA THR A 8 -1.22 2.83 11.74
C THR A 8 -0.65 3.49 10.49
N HIS A 9 0.22 4.50 10.62
CA HIS A 9 1.09 4.93 9.52
C HIS A 9 2.24 3.94 9.44
N ALA A 10 2.11 2.91 8.61
CA ALA A 10 3.12 1.86 8.48
C ALA A 10 3.96 1.97 7.20
N VAL A 11 3.50 2.73 6.20
CA VAL A 11 4.25 2.94 4.96
C VAL A 11 5.31 4.01 5.20
N THR A 12 6.51 3.77 4.69
CA THR A 12 7.66 4.68 4.71
C THR A 12 8.27 4.78 3.30
N LYS A 13 9.28 5.64 3.15
CA LYS A 13 10.07 5.73 1.91
C LYS A 13 10.82 4.45 1.53
N ASP A 14 11.04 3.52 2.46
CA ASP A 14 11.71 2.24 2.20
C ASP A 14 10.79 1.25 1.47
N ASP A 15 9.48 1.46 1.57
CA ASP A 15 8.46 0.59 0.97
C ASP A 15 8.22 0.88 -0.53
N VAL A 16 9.09 1.65 -1.17
CA VAL A 16 9.04 1.89 -2.61
C VAL A 16 9.19 0.57 -3.36
N GLY A 17 8.32 0.34 -4.34
CA GLY A 17 8.19 -0.92 -5.07
C GLY A 17 7.25 -1.93 -4.42
N GLN A 18 6.81 -1.70 -3.18
CA GLN A 18 5.84 -2.57 -2.50
C GLN A 18 4.40 -2.16 -2.81
N ARG A 19 3.50 -3.15 -2.75
CA ARG A 19 2.06 -2.88 -2.80
C ARG A 19 1.62 -2.29 -1.46
N VAL A 20 0.94 -1.16 -1.51
CA VAL A 20 0.44 -0.46 -0.33
C VAL A 20 -1.04 -0.11 -0.49
N THR A 21 -1.71 0.07 0.64
CA THR A 21 -3.02 0.72 0.70
C THR A 21 -2.86 2.03 1.44
N VAL A 22 -3.41 3.10 0.88
CA VAL A 22 -3.39 4.43 1.49
C VAL A 22 -4.83 4.92 1.59
N ARG A 23 -5.20 5.36 2.79
CA ARG A 23 -6.44 6.05 3.07
C ARG A 23 -6.14 7.52 3.28
N PHE A 24 -6.78 8.37 2.50
CA PHE A 24 -6.61 9.80 2.57
C PHE A 24 -7.96 10.51 2.63
N ARG A 25 -7.93 11.69 3.23
CA ARG A 25 -9.06 12.60 3.30
C ARG A 25 -9.13 13.42 2.01
N LEU A 26 -10.34 13.68 1.56
CA LEU A 26 -10.62 14.60 0.47
C LEU A 26 -10.97 15.98 1.04
N PRO A 27 -10.79 17.07 0.27
CA PRO A 27 -11.17 18.42 0.69
C PRO A 27 -12.65 18.54 1.08
N ASP A 28 -13.51 17.68 0.53
CA ASP A 28 -14.94 17.59 0.83
C ASP A 28 -15.26 16.87 2.16
N GLY A 29 -14.24 16.47 2.91
CA GLY A 29 -14.37 15.78 4.20
C GLY A 29 -14.61 14.27 4.10
N ARG A 30 -14.74 13.71 2.88
CA ARG A 30 -14.88 12.26 2.69
C ARG A 30 -13.51 11.58 2.77
N PHE A 31 -13.54 10.26 2.95
CA PHE A 31 -12.35 9.42 2.91
C PHE A 31 -12.33 8.60 1.62
N ARG A 32 -11.14 8.44 1.05
CA ARG A 32 -10.91 7.54 -0.08
C ARG A 32 -9.74 6.62 0.23
N ASP A 33 -9.84 5.42 -0.31
CA ASP A 33 -8.83 4.39 -0.20
C ASP A 33 -8.29 4.10 -1.61
N ILE A 34 -6.98 4.06 -1.75
CA ILE A 34 -6.28 3.66 -2.97
C ILE A 34 -5.37 2.48 -2.65
N VAL A 35 -5.39 1.50 -3.55
CA VAL A 35 -4.46 0.37 -3.55
C VAL A 35 -3.57 0.50 -4.79
N GLY A 36 -2.26 0.48 -4.57
CA GLY A 36 -1.29 0.59 -5.66
C GLY A 36 0.11 0.15 -5.21
N VAL A 37 1.05 0.14 -6.13
CA VAL A 37 2.47 0.03 -5.81
C VAL A 37 2.99 1.42 -5.49
N LEU A 38 3.71 1.59 -4.38
CA LEU A 38 4.37 2.85 -4.06
C LEU A 38 5.54 3.04 -5.04
N GLU A 39 5.42 3.98 -5.98
CA GLU A 39 6.51 4.26 -6.94
C GLU A 39 7.54 5.22 -6.38
N SER A 40 7.08 6.22 -5.63
CA SER A 40 7.97 7.15 -4.97
C SER A 40 7.28 7.82 -3.78
N TRP A 41 8.10 8.27 -2.85
CA TRP A 41 7.70 9.16 -1.75
C TRP A 41 8.77 10.23 -1.64
N HIS A 42 8.41 11.46 -1.98
CA HIS A 42 9.27 12.64 -1.84
C HIS A 42 8.39 13.87 -1.55
N ASP A 43 8.95 14.88 -0.89
CA ASP A 43 8.26 16.15 -0.61
C ASP A 43 6.86 15.99 0.00
N ASP A 44 6.71 15.02 0.90
CA ASP A 44 5.42 14.67 1.51
C ASP A 44 4.33 14.32 0.49
N VAL A 45 4.69 13.85 -0.71
CA VAL A 45 3.79 13.34 -1.73
C VAL A 45 4.13 11.88 -2.02
N LEU A 46 3.13 11.02 -1.86
CA LEU A 46 3.20 9.62 -2.24
C LEU A 46 2.66 9.46 -3.66
N VAL A 47 3.45 8.81 -4.51
CA VAL A 47 3.08 8.45 -5.87
C VAL A 47 2.78 6.96 -5.90
N LEU A 48 1.52 6.60 -6.13
CA LEU A 48 1.09 5.21 -6.21
C LEU A 48 0.73 4.85 -7.66
N ARG A 49 1.33 3.80 -8.19
CA ARG A 49 0.91 3.20 -9.46
C ARG A 49 -0.19 2.19 -9.22
N ARG A 50 -1.37 2.46 -9.77
CA ARG A 50 -2.52 1.58 -9.72
C ARG A 50 -2.34 0.42 -10.70
N ARG A 51 -3.15 -0.63 -10.52
CA ARG A 51 -3.12 -1.81 -11.39
C ARG A 51 -3.45 -1.50 -12.86
N ASP A 52 -4.26 -0.47 -13.10
CA ASP A 52 -4.60 0.02 -14.45
C ASP A 52 -3.47 0.82 -15.12
N GLY A 53 -2.35 1.03 -14.43
CA GLY A 53 -1.22 1.82 -14.92
C GLY A 53 -1.36 3.33 -14.71
N SER A 54 -2.45 3.79 -14.08
CA SER A 54 -2.58 5.19 -13.68
C SER A 54 -1.76 5.51 -12.43
N LEU A 55 -1.25 6.74 -12.34
CA LEU A 55 -0.55 7.25 -11.17
C LEU A 55 -1.52 8.05 -10.31
N ALA A 56 -1.49 7.79 -9.01
CA ALA A 56 -2.23 8.55 -8.02
C ALA A 56 -1.24 9.30 -7.11
N HIS A 57 -1.43 10.60 -6.99
CA HIS A 57 -0.67 11.46 -6.10
C HIS A 57 -1.48 11.71 -4.83
N VAL A 58 -0.86 11.47 -3.68
CA VAL A 58 -1.50 11.67 -2.37
C VAL A 58 -0.53 12.42 -1.46
N THR A 59 -0.95 13.59 -1.00
CA THR A 59 -0.18 14.36 -0.01
C THR A 59 -0.24 13.67 1.35
N ALA A 60 0.92 13.51 2.00
CA ALA A 60 1.07 12.88 3.30
C ALA A 60 0.25 13.57 4.40
N ALA A 61 0.02 14.89 4.28
CA ALA A 61 -0.85 15.65 5.17
C ALA A 61 -2.32 15.19 5.16
N GLU A 62 -2.81 14.67 4.02
CA GLU A 62 -4.17 14.16 3.88
C GLU A 62 -4.28 12.68 4.26
N ILE A 63 -3.16 11.98 4.40
CA ILE A 63 -3.14 10.55 4.74
C ILE A 63 -3.56 10.40 6.19
N VAL A 64 -4.62 9.62 6.40
CA VAL A 64 -5.12 9.26 7.73
C VAL A 64 -4.71 7.86 8.14
N ALA A 65 -4.37 7.00 7.18
CA ALA A 65 -3.83 5.68 7.44
C ALA A 65 -3.10 5.13 6.21
N SER A 66 -2.02 4.38 6.43
CA SER A 66 -1.28 3.72 5.37
C SER A 66 -0.82 2.32 5.82
N LYS A 67 -0.96 1.33 4.95
CA LYS A 67 -0.54 -0.04 5.24
C LYS A 67 0.22 -0.65 4.07
N VAL A 68 1.38 -1.23 4.37
CA VAL A 68 2.11 -2.08 3.43
C VAL A 68 1.37 -3.41 3.30
N VAL A 69 1.06 -3.80 2.07
CA VAL A 69 0.44 -5.08 1.73
C VAL A 69 1.56 -6.00 1.25
N PRO A 70 2.03 -6.95 2.09
CA PRO A 70 3.07 -7.87 1.66
C PRO A 70 2.59 -8.67 0.45
N PRO A 71 3.46 -8.93 -0.54
CA PRO A 71 3.14 -9.85 -1.62
C PRO A 71 2.79 -11.21 -1.02
N GLN A 72 1.93 -11.96 -1.73
CA GLN A 72 1.50 -13.29 -1.28
C GLN A 72 2.74 -14.12 -0.92
N PRO A 73 2.78 -14.75 0.27
CA PRO A 73 3.93 -15.55 0.68
C PRO A 73 4.26 -16.57 -0.41
N PRO A 74 5.55 -16.80 -0.72
CA PRO A 74 5.93 -17.80 -1.70
C PRO A 74 5.30 -19.12 -1.31
N ARG A 75 4.57 -19.73 -2.26
CA ARG A 75 3.97 -21.05 -2.08
C ARG A 75 5.12 -22.00 -1.76
N ARG A 76 5.15 -22.58 -0.55
CA ARG A 76 6.03 -23.70 -0.25
C ARG A 76 5.64 -24.83 -1.20
N SER A 77 6.36 -24.97 -2.32
CA SER A 77 6.39 -26.22 -3.07
C SER A 77 6.94 -27.26 -2.11
N GLY A 78 6.04 -28.12 -1.61
CA GLY A 78 6.43 -29.31 -0.87
C GLY A 78 7.47 -30.06 -1.69
N ALA A 79 8.59 -30.37 -1.07
CA ALA A 79 9.60 -31.23 -1.66
C ALA A 79 8.94 -32.51 -2.19
N PRO A 80 9.32 -33.01 -3.38
CA PRO A 80 8.99 -34.38 -3.72
C PRO A 80 9.67 -35.26 -2.66
N GLY A 81 8.85 -35.96 -1.87
CA GLY A 81 9.35 -37.05 -1.05
C GLY A 81 9.94 -38.09 -1.99
N SER A 82 11.27 -38.14 -2.06
CA SER A 82 12.00 -39.26 -2.64
C SER A 82 12.00 -40.44 -1.68
N ALA A 83 11.90 -41.63 -2.29
CA ALA A 83 12.15 -42.98 -1.77
C ALA A 83 11.01 -43.65 -0.98
#